data_AF-A0A7C7MVH1-F1
#
_entry.id   AF-A0A7C7MVH1-F1
#
_cell.length_a   1.000
_cell.length_b   1.000
_cell.length_c   1.000
_cell.angle_alpha   90.00
_cell.angle_beta   90.00
_cell.angle_gamma   90.00
#
_symmetry.space_group_name_H-M   'P 1'
#
loop_
_entity.id
_entity.type
_entity.pdbx_description
1 polymer ?
#
loop_
_entity_poly.entity_id
_entity_poly.type
_entity_poly.pdbx_seq_one_letter_code
_entity_poly.pdbx_strand_id
1 'polypeptide(L)'
;MRVGCIYSIENYCSIDKPMRSPMEIPFGISIIATVLKVASHDVNLFVISPVTSLRKILENYIREKKPQLFCLTAVSSQFPAIERAAALIK
;
A
#
# COMPACT_ATOMS: atom_id res chain seq x y z
N MET A 1 -7.50 10.98 10.68
CA MET A 1 -6.25 11.29 9.93
C MET A 1 -6.26 10.58 8.59
N ARG A 2 -5.37 10.96 7.67
CA ARG A 2 -5.20 10.24 6.38
C ARG A 2 -4.07 9.23 6.49
N VAL A 3 -4.35 7.98 6.13
CA VAL A 3 -3.42 6.85 6.28
C VAL A 3 -3.22 6.16 4.92
N GLY A 4 -1.96 5.99 4.53
CA GLY A 4 -1.59 5.17 3.38
C GLY A 4 -1.16 3.77 3.82
N CYS A 5 -1.97 2.75 3.52
CA CYS A 5 -1.59 1.36 3.72
C CYS A 5 -0.96 0.82 2.44
N ILE A 6 0.24 0.25 2.49
CA ILE A 6 0.95 -0.29 1.32
C ILE A 6 1.23 -1.77 1.56
N TYR A 7 0.88 -2.59 0.57
CA TYR A 7 1.32 -3.98 0.51
C TYR A 7 1.79 -4.35 -0.88
N SER A 8 2.80 -5.22 -0.94
CA SER A 8 3.39 -5.71 -2.17
C SER A 8 2.86 -7.09 -2.56
N ILE A 9 2.74 -7.32 -3.86
CA ILE A 9 2.39 -8.61 -4.45
C ILE A 9 3.42 -9.05 -5.48
N GLU A 10 3.67 -10.35 -5.53
CA GLU A 10 4.61 -10.96 -6.47
C GLU A 10 3.89 -11.44 -7.74
N ASN A 11 2.80 -12.18 -7.56
CA ASN A 11 1.95 -12.66 -8.64
C ASN A 11 0.85 -11.64 -8.93
N TYR A 12 1.07 -10.77 -9.91
CA TYR A 12 0.10 -9.76 -10.33
C TYR A 12 -0.44 -10.04 -11.73
N CYS A 13 -1.68 -9.61 -12.00
CA CYS A 13 -2.28 -9.71 -13.33
C CYS A 13 -1.86 -8.55 -14.25
N SER A 14 -2.07 -7.33 -13.79
CA SER A 14 -1.70 -6.11 -14.50
C SER A 14 -1.40 -4.99 -13.53
N ILE A 15 -0.87 -3.87 -14.03
CA ILE A 15 -0.58 -2.69 -13.20
C ILE A 15 -1.89 -2.06 -12.69
N ASP A 16 -2.90 -1.95 -13.55
CA ASP A 16 -4.18 -1.32 -13.20
C ASP A 16 -5.08 -2.22 -12.34
N LYS A 17 -4.93 -3.55 -12.48
CA LYS A 17 -5.65 -4.55 -11.69
C LYS A 17 -4.66 -5.61 -11.18
N PRO A 18 -3.93 -5.29 -10.09
CA PRO A 18 -2.87 -6.14 -9.59
C PRO A 18 -3.37 -7.52 -9.11
N MET A 19 -4.54 -7.56 -8.45
CA MET A 19 -5.13 -8.80 -7.92
C MET A 19 -6.17 -9.42 -8.86
N ARG A 20 -6.32 -10.75 -8.83
CA ARG A 20 -7.45 -11.45 -9.49
C ARG A 20 -8.70 -11.38 -8.63
N SER A 21 -8.53 -11.51 -7.32
CA SER A 21 -9.60 -11.53 -6.33
C SER A 21 -9.24 -10.69 -5.10
N PRO A 22 -10.22 -10.04 -4.45
CA PRO A 22 -10.03 -9.43 -3.13
C PRO A 22 -9.54 -10.40 -2.05
N MET A 23 -9.73 -11.72 -2.25
CA MET A 23 -9.23 -12.75 -1.34
C MET A 23 -7.69 -12.84 -1.30
N GLU A 24 -6.99 -12.20 -2.23
CA GLU A 24 -5.53 -12.14 -2.25
C GLU A 24 -4.95 -11.09 -1.30
N ILE A 25 -5.78 -10.19 -0.73
CA ILE A 25 -5.30 -9.17 0.20
C ILE A 25 -4.89 -9.86 1.51
N PRO A 26 -3.63 -9.68 1.98
CA PRO A 26 -3.18 -10.27 3.23
C PRO A 26 -4.05 -9.83 4.42
N PHE A 27 -4.43 -10.79 5.28
CA PHE A 27 -5.28 -10.49 6.44
C PHE A 27 -4.71 -9.41 7.36
N GLY A 28 -3.40 -9.41 7.59
CA GLY A 28 -2.74 -8.41 8.45
C GLY A 28 -3.05 -6.97 8.04
N ILE A 29 -2.85 -6.62 6.77
CA ILE A 29 -3.11 -5.26 6.29
C ILE A 29 -4.60 -4.96 6.20
N SER A 30 -5.43 -5.95 5.86
CA SER A 30 -6.89 -5.82 5.84
C SER A 30 -7.45 -5.48 7.23
N ILE A 31 -6.95 -6.13 8.28
CA ILE A 31 -7.35 -5.86 9.66
C ILE A 31 -6.91 -4.46 10.08
N ILE A 32 -5.65 -4.08 9.84
CA ILE A 32 -5.13 -2.74 10.16
C ILE A 32 -5.99 -1.67 9.46
N ALA A 33 -6.21 -1.80 8.15
CA ALA A 33 -7.00 -0.85 7.38
C ALA A 33 -8.45 -0.75 7.89
N THR A 34 -9.05 -1.89 8.25
CA THR A 34 -10.43 -1.94 8.78
C THR A 34 -10.53 -1.24 10.13
N VAL A 35 -9.63 -1.54 11.08
CA VAL A 35 -9.63 -0.91 12.40
C VAL A 35 -9.47 0.61 12.30
N LEU A 36 -8.55 1.08 11.45
CA LEU A 36 -8.35 2.51 11.22
C LEU A 36 -9.58 3.18 10.58
N LYS A 37 -10.25 2.51 9.63
CA LYS A 37 -11.51 3.02 9.05
C LYS A 37 -12.61 3.11 10.09
N VAL A 38 -12.78 2.10 10.93
CA VAL A 38 -13.77 2.09 12.03
C VAL A 38 -13.48 3.23 13.02
N ALA A 39 -12.21 3.54 13.27
CA ALA A 39 -11.78 4.70 14.05
C ALA A 39 -11.95 6.05 13.32
N SER A 40 -12.71 6.10 12.22
CA SER A 40 -12.99 7.32 11.43
C SER A 40 -11.74 7.97 10.82
N HIS A 41 -10.74 7.16 10.45
CA HIS A 41 -9.62 7.61 9.64
C HIS A 41 -9.90 7.40 8.15
N ASP A 42 -9.34 8.27 7.31
CA ASP A 42 -9.39 8.17 5.86
C ASP A 42 -8.24 7.28 5.40
N VAL A 43 -8.56 6.05 4.96
CA VAL A 43 -7.57 5.00 4.69
C VAL A 43 -7.58 4.66 3.20
N ASN A 44 -6.43 4.83 2.56
CA ASN A 44 -6.20 4.39 1.19
C ASN A 44 -5.22 3.21 1.17
N LEU A 45 -5.63 2.12 0.51
CA LEU A 45 -4.84 0.90 0.36
C LEU A 45 -4.19 0.88 -1.01
N PHE A 46 -2.86 0.78 -1.03
CA PHE A 46 -2.03 0.66 -2.22
C PHE A 46 -1.54 -0.77 -2.36
N VAL A 47 -1.85 -1.34 -3.51
CA VAL A 47 -1.32 -2.63 -3.95
C VAL A 47 -0.18 -2.36 -4.90
N ILE A 48 1.02 -2.77 -4.56
CA ILE A 48 2.20 -2.50 -5.38
C ILE A 48 2.77 -3.81 -5.93
N SER A 49 3.25 -3.79 -7.16
CA SER A 49 4.00 -4.88 -7.79
C SER A 49 5.39 -4.39 -8.22
N PRO A 50 6.31 -5.28 -8.61
CA PRO A 50 7.66 -4.89 -9.00
C PRO A 50 7.75 -3.85 -10.13
N VAL A 51 6.73 -3.81 -11.00
CA VAL A 51 6.64 -2.88 -12.15
C VAL A 51 5.84 -1.61 -11.84
N THR A 52 5.24 -1.50 -10.66
CA THR A 52 4.50 -0.30 -10.25
C THR A 52 5.45 0.90 -10.18
N SER A 53 5.06 2.02 -10.78
CA SER A 53 5.81 3.29 -10.70
C SER A 53 5.64 3.94 -9.31
N LEU A 54 6.28 3.34 -8.31
CA LEU A 54 6.16 3.69 -6.88
C LEU A 54 6.38 5.17 -6.62
N ARG A 55 7.48 5.72 -7.16
CA ARG A 55 7.84 7.13 -6.98
C ARG A 55 6.69 8.06 -7.39
N LYS A 56 6.17 7.90 -8.60
CA LYS A 56 5.11 8.76 -9.14
C LYS A 56 3.83 8.68 -8.29
N ILE A 57 3.42 7.46 -7.92
CA ILE A 57 2.19 7.25 -7.15
C ILE A 57 2.32 7.83 -5.74
N LEU A 58 3.43 7.55 -5.05
CA LEU A 58 3.63 8.00 -3.68
C LEU A 58 3.87 9.51 -3.60
N GLU A 59 4.67 10.09 -4.49
CA GLU A 59 4.89 11.55 -4.52
C GLU A 59 3.58 12.31 -4.79
N ASN A 60 2.75 11.82 -5.72
CA ASN A 60 1.43 12.40 -5.98
C ASN A 60 0.51 12.28 -4.76
N TYR A 61 0.44 11.09 -4.16
CA TYR A 61 -0.37 10.86 -2.98
C TYR A 61 0.06 11.72 -1.79
N ILE A 62 1.36 11.82 -1.52
CA ILE A 62 1.91 12.66 -0.44
C ILE A 62 1.56 14.13 -0.67
N ARG A 63 1.78 14.62 -1.90
CA ARG A 63 1.50 16.02 -2.26
C ARG A 63 0.02 16.39 -2.15
N GLU A 64 -0.86 15.54 -2.68
CA GLU A 64 -2.29 15.83 -2.80
C GLU A 64 -3.07 15.50 -1.53
N LYS A 65 -2.77 14.35 -0.93
CA LYS A 65 -3.52 13.83 0.21
C LYS A 65 -2.84 14.14 1.54
N LYS A 66 -1.54 14.47 1.61
CA LYS A 66 -0.85 14.79 2.88
C LYS A 66 -1.15 13.77 4.00
N PRO A 67 -0.87 12.48 3.77
CA PRO A 67 -1.07 11.44 4.77
C PRO A 67 -0.20 11.70 6.00
N GLN A 68 -0.68 11.30 7.17
CA GLN A 68 0.00 11.48 8.46
C GLN A 68 0.62 10.18 8.98
N LEU A 69 0.26 9.06 8.37
CA LEU A 69 0.74 7.73 8.71
C LEU A 69 0.83 6.87 7.45
N PHE A 70 1.90 6.08 7.36
CA PHE A 70 2.00 4.99 6.41
C PHE A 70 2.11 3.67 7.15
N CYS A 71 1.33 2.68 6.73
CA CYS A 71 1.42 1.30 7.22
C CYS A 71 1.97 0.44 6.09
N LEU A 72 3.14 -0.16 6.29
CA LEU A 72 3.83 -0.96 5.28
C LEU A 72 3.80 -2.42 5.69
N THR A 73 3.39 -3.32 4.78
CA THR A 73 3.51 -4.77 5.00
C THR A 73 4.18 -5.42 3.80
N ALA A 74 5.03 -6.41 4.08
CA ALA A 74 5.66 -7.24 3.06
C ALA A 74 5.46 -8.71 3.43
N VAL A 75 5.30 -9.57 2.43
CA VAL A 75 5.77 -10.96 2.56
C VAL A 75 7.28 -10.99 2.34
N SER A 76 7.99 -11.98 2.89
CA SER A 76 9.46 -12.02 2.90
C SER A 76 10.09 -11.84 1.52
N SER A 77 9.53 -12.46 0.47
CA SER A 77 10.01 -12.32 -0.91
C SER A 77 9.87 -10.90 -1.48
N GLN A 78 9.00 -10.08 -0.89
CA GLN A 78 8.67 -8.74 -1.38
C GLN A 78 9.17 -7.61 -0.46
N PHE A 79 10.02 -7.91 0.52
CA PHE A 79 10.63 -6.90 1.39
C PHE A 79 11.35 -5.78 0.62
N PRO A 80 12.14 -6.05 -0.45
CA PRO A 80 12.82 -4.99 -1.19
C PRO A 80 11.87 -3.98 -1.86
N ALA A 81 10.66 -4.41 -2.25
CA ALA A 81 9.67 -3.49 -2.82
C ALA A 81 9.14 -2.50 -1.79
N ILE A 82 8.96 -2.97 -0.55
CA ILE A 82 8.47 -2.18 0.57
C ILE A 82 9.58 -1.28 1.12
N GLU A 83 10.82 -1.74 1.16
CA GLU A 83 11.97 -0.90 1.51
C GLU A 83 12.10 0.30 0.56
N ARG A 84 11.94 0.09 -0.76
CA ARG A 84 11.90 1.19 -1.74
C ARG A 84 10.74 2.15 -1.50
N ALA A 85 9.58 1.64 -1.11
CA ALA A 85 8.44 2.49 -0.77
C ALA A 85 8.73 3.32 0.50
N ALA A 86 9.31 2.71 1.54
CA ALA A 86 9.73 3.37 2.77
C ALA A 86 10.73 4.50 2.50
N ALA A 87 11.73 4.27 1.64
CA ALA A 87 12.73 5.27 1.29
C ALA A 87 12.16 6.51 0.57
N LEU A 88 10.95 6.42 0.01
CA LEU A 88 10.26 7.53 -0.65
C LEU A 88 9.33 8.30 0.30
N ILE A 89 9.01 7.72 1.46
CA ILE A 89 8.21 8.35 2.51
C ILE A 89 9.17 9.15 3.40
N LYS A 90 8.91 10.45 3.56
CA LYS A 90 9.70 11.37 4.38
C LYS A 90 8.86 11.97 5.49
#